data_AF-A0A1W9T5A1-F1
#
_entry.id   AF-A0A1W9T5A1-F1
#
_cell.length_a   1.000
_cell.length_b   1.000
_cell.length_c   1.000
_cell.angle_alpha   90.00
_cell.angle_beta   90.00
_cell.angle_gamma   90.00
#
_symmetry.space_group_name_H-M   'P 1'
#
loop_
_entity.id
_entity.type
_entity.pdbx_description
1 polymer ?
#
loop_
_entity_poly.entity_id
_entity_poly.type
_entity_poly.pdbx_seq_one_letter_code
_entity_poly.pdbx_strand_id
1 'polypeptide(L)' 'MSISGLVLLLNQKGLNETQSSITSKISRGTFSASFFLQCLSVIGCTKFELEDFKSNLNLRPEPNIR' A
#
# COMPACT_ATOMS: atom_id res chain seq x y z
N MET A 1 7.77 7.67 10.36
CA MET A 1 7.65 6.42 11.16
C MET A 1 8.69 5.43 10.66
N SER A 2 9.47 4.80 11.54
CA SER A 2 10.42 3.75 11.16
C SER A 2 9.72 2.38 11.08
N ILE A 3 10.31 1.41 10.38
CA ILE A 3 9.81 0.02 10.35
C ILE A 3 9.67 -0.53 11.78
N SER A 4 10.65 -0.27 12.65
CA SER A 4 10.62 -0.72 14.05
C SER A 4 9.43 -0.12 14.83
N GLY A 5 9.07 1.14 14.55
CA GLY A 5 7.88 1.76 15.14
C GLY A 5 6.58 1.11 14.67
N LEU A 6 6.48 0.77 13.37
CA LEU A 6 5.32 0.07 12.83
C LEU A 6 5.17 -1.34 13.42
N VAL A 7 6.28 -2.08 13.59
CA VAL A 7 6.30 -3.40 14.25
C VAL A 7 5.70 -3.30 15.65
N LEU A 8 6.15 -2.34 16.46
CA LEU A 8 5.65 -2.15 17.82
C LEU A 8 4.14 -1.94 17.84
N LEU A 9 3.63 -1.03 16.99
CA LEU A 9 2.22 -0.68 16.97
C LEU A 9 1.32 -1.81 16.46
N LEU A 10 1.76 -2.55 15.44
CA LEU A 10 1.04 -3.72 14.95
C LEU A 10 0.99 -4.81 16.03
N ASN A 11 2.09 -5.06 16.72
CA ASN A 11 2.13 -6.09 17.76
C ASN A 11 1.30 -5.71 19.00
N GLN A 12 1.18 -4.41 19.31
CA GLN A 12 0.22 -3.91 20.32
C GLN A 12 -1.25 -4.19 19.95
N LYS A 13 -1.58 -4.39 18.67
CA LYS A 13 -2.90 -4.83 18.18
C LYS A 13 -3.04 -6.35 18.08
N GLY A 14 -2.08 -7.11 18.59
CA GLY A 14 -2.11 -8.58 18.61
C GLY A 14 -1.58 -9.23 17.34
N LEU A 15 -0.89 -8.48 16.47
CA LEU A 15 -0.16 -9.08 15.35
C LEU A 15 1.20 -9.63 15.82
N ASN A 16 1.78 -10.55 15.05
CA ASN A 16 3.11 -11.12 15.28
C ASN A 16 4.04 -10.75 14.12
N GLU A 17 4.21 -9.46 13.87
CA GLU A 17 5.11 -8.96 12.83
C GLU A 17 6.53 -8.78 13.36
N THR A 18 7.49 -8.92 12.44
CA THR A 18 8.92 -8.68 12.68
C THR A 18 9.43 -7.65 11.68
N GLN A 19 10.58 -7.03 11.98
CA GLN A 19 11.19 -6.08 11.05
C GLN A 19 11.49 -6.71 9.68
N SER A 20 11.97 -7.96 9.66
CA SER A 20 12.25 -8.70 8.43
C SER A 20 10.99 -9.07 7.64
N SER A 21 9.89 -9.45 8.32
CA SER A 21 8.62 -9.78 7.64
C SER A 21 8.00 -8.56 6.98
N ILE A 22 7.95 -7.42 7.67
CA ILE A 22 7.43 -6.17 7.11
C ILE A 22 8.31 -5.70 5.96
N THR A 23 9.63 -5.67 6.14
CA THR A 23 10.57 -5.27 5.08
C THR A 23 10.40 -6.12 3.82
N SER A 24 10.23 -7.44 3.99
CA SER A 24 10.00 -8.35 2.86
C SER A 24 8.66 -8.10 2.15
N LYS A 25 7.58 -7.84 2.90
CA LYS A 25 6.26 -7.51 2.33
C LYS A 25 6.32 -6.24 1.48
N ILE A 26 6.95 -5.19 2.01
CA ILE A 26 7.07 -3.91 1.32
C ILE A 26 8.00 -4.04 0.10
N SER A 27 9.17 -4.67 0.26
CA SER A 27 10.15 -4.82 -0.82
C SER A 27 9.65 -5.68 -1.99
N ARG A 28 8.85 -6.72 -1.73
CA ARG A 28 8.27 -7.56 -2.78
C ARG A 28 7.04 -6.91 -3.44
N GLY A 29 6.42 -5.95 -2.77
CA GLY A 29 5.20 -5.29 -3.24
C GLY A 29 3.93 -6.12 -3.12
N THR A 30 3.99 -7.32 -2.52
CA THR A 30 2.83 -8.21 -2.35
C THR A 30 2.55 -8.47 -0.88
N PHE A 31 1.39 -8.01 -0.41
CA PHE A 31 0.87 -8.20 0.94
C PHE A 31 -0.66 -8.23 0.91
N SER A 32 -1.29 -8.72 1.97
CA SER A 32 -2.75 -8.75 2.05
C SER A 32 -3.33 -7.34 2.21
N ALA A 33 -4.53 -7.13 1.68
CA ALA A 33 -5.28 -5.90 1.92
C ALA A 33 -5.52 -5.66 3.42
N SER A 34 -5.73 -6.73 4.20
CA SER A 34 -5.88 -6.65 5.66
C SER A 34 -4.64 -6.06 6.33
N PHE A 35 -3.44 -6.50 5.95
CA PHE A 35 -2.18 -5.97 6.48
C PHE A 35 -2.05 -4.48 6.19
N PHE A 36 -2.41 -4.05 4.97
CA PHE A 36 -2.39 -2.64 4.59
C PHE A 36 -3.33 -1.80 5.47
N LEU A 37 -4.58 -2.22 5.61
CA LEU A 37 -5.56 -1.51 6.46
C LEU A 37 -5.16 -1.51 7.94
N GLN A 38 -4.55 -2.58 8.44
CA GLN A 38 -3.99 -2.64 9.79
C GLN A 38 -2.87 -1.62 9.96
N CYS A 39 -1.96 -1.49 8.99
CA CYS A 39 -0.93 -0.46 8.98
C CYS A 39 -1.57 0.94 9.06
N LEU A 40 -2.54 1.24 8.19
CA LEU A 40 -3.25 2.52 8.22
C LEU A 40 -3.92 2.80 9.57
N SER A 41 -4.58 1.80 10.14
CA SER A 41 -5.25 1.91 11.44
C SER A 41 -4.27 2.24 12.57
N VAL A 42 -3.12 1.55 12.65
CA VAL A 42 -2.17 1.75 13.76
C VAL A 42 -1.37 3.05 13.63
N ILE A 43 -1.22 3.60 12.43
CA ILE A 43 -0.61 4.93 12.22
C ILE A 43 -1.63 6.07 12.40
N GLY A 44 -2.90 5.77 12.68
CA GLY A 44 -3.95 6.76 12.85
C GLY A 44 -4.52 7.33 11.55
N CYS A 45 -4.31 6.66 10.41
CA CYS A 45 -4.92 7.05 9.14
C CYS A 45 -6.36 6.54 9.06
N THR A 46 -7.32 7.47 9.09
CA THR A 46 -8.75 7.18 9.00
C THR A 46 -9.35 7.45 7.62
N LYS A 47 -8.64 8.20 6.78
CA LYS A 47 -9.04 8.57 5.43
C LYS A 47 -7.79 8.67 4.55
N PHE A 48 -7.86 8.08 3.37
CA PHE A 48 -6.92 8.33 2.27
C PHE A 48 -7.72 8.44 0.98
N GLU A 49 -7.27 9.32 0.08
CA GLU A 49 -7.86 9.51 -1.24
C GLU A 49 -6.83 9.03 -2.27
N LEU A 50 -7.30 8.33 -3.29
CA LEU A 50 -6.48 7.97 -4.43
C LEU A 50 -6.72 9.00 -5.52
N GLU A 51 -5.64 9.53 -6.08
CA GLU A 51 -5.72 10.37 -7.26
C GLU A 51 -6.25 9.56 -8.44
N ASP A 52 -7.05 10.19 -9.30
CA ASP A 52 -7.50 9.58 -10.53
C ASP A 52 -6.29 9.13 -11.35
N PHE A 53 -6.25 7.83 -11.65
CA PHE A 53 -5.29 7.30 -12.61
C PHE A 53 -5.61 7.89 -13.98
N LYS A 54 -4.97 9.01 -14.33
CA LYS A 54 -4.83 9.42 -15.72
C LYS A 54 -3.94 8.37 -16.38
N SER A 55 -4.56 7.35 -16.96
CA SER A 55 -3.83 6.48 -17.87
C SER A 55 -3.27 7.39 -18.96
N ASN A 56 -1.94 7.34 -19.16
CA ASN A 56 -1.32 7.86 -20.39
C ASN A 56 -1.69 6.93 -21.57
N LEU A 57 -2.96 6.54 -21.66
CA LEU A 57 -3.50 5.87 -22.80
C LEU A 57 -3.59 6.93 -23.88
N ASN A 58 -2.48 7.12 -24.59
CA ASN A 58 -2.51 7.70 -25.92
C ASN A 58 -3.37 6.77 -26.77
N LEU A 59 -4.69 6.96 -26.70
CA LEU A 59 -5.61 6.44 -27.69
C LEU A 59 -5.13 7.04 -29.01
N ARG A 60 -4.32 6.28 -29.76
CA ARG A 60 -3.99 6.65 -31.13
C ARG A 60 -5.34 6.80 -31.84
N PRO A 61 -5.64 7.96 -32.44
CA PRO A 61 -6.78 8.05 -33.32
C PRO A 61 -6.63 6.94 -34.37
N GLU A 62 -7.66 6.12 -34.56
CA GLU A 62 -7.72 5.17 -35.65
C GLU A 62 -7.38 5.90 -36.96
N PRO A 63 -6.54 5.34 -37.84
CA PRO A 63 -6.23 5.99 -39.10
C PRO A 63 -7.54 6.15 -39.87
N ASN A 64 -7.88 7.40 -40.19
CA ASN A 64 -9.03 7.72 -41.03
C ASN A 64 -8.75 7.23 -42.45
N ILE A 65 -9.17 6.00 -42.75
CA ILE A 65 -9.13 5.45 -44.11
C ILE A 65 -10.27 6.14 -44.87
N ARG A 66 -9.94 7.19 -45.63
CA ARG A 66 -10.78 7.77 -46.67
C ARG A 66 -10.36 7.23 -48.02
#